data_AF-A0A8J6ZGC6-F1
#
_entry.id   AF-A0A8J6ZGC6-F1
#
_cell.length_a   1.000
_cell.length_b   1.000
_cell.length_c   1.000
_cell.angle_alpha   90.00
_cell.angle_beta   90.00
_cell.angle_gamma   90.00
#
_symmetry.space_group_name_H-M   'P 1'
#
loop_
_entity.id
_entity.type
_entity.pdbx_description
1 polymer ?
#
loop_
_entity_poly.entity_id
_entity_poly.type
_entity_poly.pdbx_seq_one_letter_code
_entity_poly.pdbx_strand_id
1 'polypeptide(L)'
;MSVQRSQIEGALSTKLPKDVIVALLDEYQNIKQQFFLRKFQPSELNAARFSECILRIIEFLDTGNYTAFGKQLDTQKIINRVSSNTTLPEGIRFFIPQLTRVLLDIRNKRNVAHVGGEVNPNYSDSLFVSHSADWILIEIIRNYHINSIDEARKIVASINETKMPVIVEVGSFVRVQNTKLKTDQKTLLILYYKQPDKVNDADLIKWIKYTNASRYRAEILRTLDDEALIHYENSFCVILPKGIAYVEKNISPELIV
;
A
#
# COMPACT_ATOMS: atom_id res chain seq x y z
N MET A 1 -8.65 -13.74 2.28
CA MET A 1 -9.10 -12.78 1.25
C MET A 1 -10.29 -12.00 1.79
N SER A 2 -10.35 -10.68 1.56
CA SER A 2 -11.57 -9.91 1.86
C SER A 2 -12.67 -10.30 0.86
N VAL A 3 -13.93 -10.28 1.30
CA VAL A 3 -15.10 -10.61 0.46
C VAL A 3 -15.12 -9.74 -0.81
N GLN A 4 -14.71 -8.47 -0.66
CA GLN A 4 -14.64 -7.49 -1.73
C GLN A 4 -13.61 -7.87 -2.81
N ARG A 5 -12.44 -8.40 -2.40
CA ARG A 5 -11.42 -8.84 -3.37
C ARG A 5 -11.94 -9.97 -4.24
N SER A 6 -12.57 -10.98 -3.65
CA SER A 6 -13.10 -12.13 -4.39
C SER A 6 -14.23 -11.73 -5.37
N GLN A 7 -15.05 -10.75 -5.00
CA GLN A 7 -16.07 -10.20 -5.90
C GLN A 7 -15.45 -9.50 -7.12
N ILE A 8 -14.40 -8.70 -6.91
CA ILE A 8 -13.72 -7.97 -8.00
C ILE A 8 -12.95 -8.92 -8.91
N GLU A 9 -12.26 -9.91 -8.33
CA GLU A 9 -11.59 -10.96 -9.10
C GLU A 9 -12.59 -11.65 -10.02
N GLY A 10 -13.74 -12.08 -9.49
CA GLY A 10 -14.80 -12.70 -10.28
C GLY A 10 -15.33 -11.78 -11.38
N ALA A 11 -15.58 -10.51 -11.06
CA ALA A 11 -16.10 -9.54 -12.00
C ALA A 11 -15.13 -9.24 -13.16
N LEU A 12 -13.87 -8.95 -12.87
CA LEU A 12 -12.86 -8.64 -13.89
C LEU A 12 -12.49 -9.87 -14.74
N SER A 13 -12.47 -11.05 -14.12
CA SER A 13 -12.15 -12.31 -14.83
C SER A 13 -13.18 -12.71 -15.87
N THR A 14 -14.34 -12.04 -15.94
CA THR A 14 -15.31 -12.23 -17.04
C THR A 14 -14.79 -11.71 -18.39
N LYS A 15 -13.90 -10.72 -18.37
CA LYS A 15 -13.35 -10.06 -19.57
C LYS A 15 -11.84 -10.13 -19.67
N LEU A 16 -11.13 -10.43 -18.59
CA LEU A 16 -9.67 -10.39 -18.49
C LEU A 16 -9.11 -11.73 -18.00
N PRO A 17 -7.85 -12.08 -18.29
CA PRO A 17 -7.25 -13.35 -17.87
C PRO A 17 -7.20 -13.47 -16.34
N LYS A 18 -7.85 -14.50 -15.79
CA LYS A 18 -8.03 -14.67 -14.34
C LYS A 18 -6.71 -14.75 -13.58
N ASP A 19 -5.75 -15.52 -14.09
CA ASP A 19 -4.42 -15.67 -13.49
C ASP A 19 -3.69 -14.33 -13.39
N VAL A 20 -3.81 -13.48 -14.43
CA VAL A 20 -3.21 -12.13 -14.42
C VAL A 20 -3.94 -11.21 -13.45
N ILE A 21 -5.26 -11.29 -13.33
CA ILE A 21 -6.04 -10.50 -12.36
C ILE A 21 -5.69 -10.87 -10.91
N VAL A 22 -5.54 -12.16 -10.61
CA VAL A 22 -5.13 -12.62 -9.27
C VAL A 22 -3.77 -12.02 -8.92
N ALA A 23 -2.77 -12.19 -9.80
CA ALA A 23 -1.43 -11.65 -9.59
C ALA A 23 -1.41 -10.12 -9.49
N LEU A 24 -2.20 -9.42 -10.32
CA LEU A 24 -2.33 -7.97 -10.27
C LEU A 24 -2.84 -7.50 -8.90
N LEU A 25 -3.89 -8.14 -8.38
CA LEU A 25 -4.49 -7.77 -7.09
C LEU A 25 -3.57 -8.12 -5.91
N ASP A 26 -2.79 -9.20 -6.02
CA ASP A 26 -1.74 -9.51 -5.04
C ASP A 26 -0.66 -8.43 -5.00
N GLU A 27 -0.11 -8.06 -6.16
CA GLU A 27 0.92 -7.02 -6.22
C GLU A 27 0.38 -5.66 -5.80
N TYR A 28 -0.87 -5.33 -6.16
CA TYR A 28 -1.54 -4.12 -5.67
C TYR A 28 -1.61 -4.09 -4.14
N GLN A 29 -2.11 -5.16 -3.50
CA GLN A 29 -2.19 -5.21 -2.04
C GLN A 29 -0.81 -5.15 -1.39
N ASN A 30 0.20 -5.80 -1.99
CA ASN A 30 1.58 -5.71 -1.53
C ASN A 30 2.09 -4.27 -1.61
N ILE A 31 1.88 -3.53 -2.71
CA ILE A 31 2.29 -2.12 -2.82
C ILE A 31 1.72 -1.32 -1.65
N LYS A 32 0.42 -1.44 -1.39
CA LYS A 32 -0.27 -0.70 -0.33
C LYS A 32 0.24 -1.09 1.05
N GLN A 33 0.41 -2.39 1.29
CA GLN A 33 0.95 -2.91 2.55
C GLN A 33 2.39 -2.44 2.80
N GLN A 34 3.28 -2.58 1.82
CA GLN A 34 4.67 -2.18 1.97
C GLN A 34 4.80 -0.66 2.12
N PHE A 35 4.03 0.12 1.36
CA PHE A 35 4.00 1.58 1.50
C PHE A 35 3.52 2.01 2.90
N PHE A 36 2.43 1.41 3.36
CA PHE A 36 1.89 1.65 4.69
C PHE A 36 2.93 1.31 5.78
N LEU A 37 3.66 0.20 5.62
CA LEU A 37 4.75 -0.21 6.50
C LEU A 37 6.07 0.55 6.27
N ARG A 38 6.05 1.61 5.45
CA ARG A 38 7.21 2.40 4.96
C ARG A 38 8.40 1.57 4.47
N LYS A 39 8.13 0.36 4.00
CA LYS A 39 9.06 -0.50 3.29
C LYS A 39 9.12 -0.03 1.84
N PHE A 40 9.87 1.04 1.61
CA PHE A 40 9.89 1.75 0.33
C PHE A 40 10.43 0.89 -0.80
N GLN A 41 11.59 0.27 -0.61
CA GLN A 41 12.19 -0.59 -1.63
C GLN A 41 11.25 -1.75 -2.03
N PRO A 42 10.65 -2.50 -1.09
CA PRO A 42 9.61 -3.48 -1.44
C PRO A 42 8.41 -2.88 -2.18
N SER A 43 7.88 -1.74 -1.73
CA SER A 43 6.73 -1.08 -2.39
C SER A 43 7.03 -0.73 -3.85
N GLU A 44 8.18 -0.13 -4.12
CA GLU A 44 8.66 0.24 -5.45
C GLU A 44 8.94 -1.00 -6.32
N LEU A 45 9.42 -2.11 -5.72
CA LEU A 45 9.59 -3.37 -6.42
C LEU A 45 8.25 -4.02 -6.80
N ASN A 46 7.28 -4.02 -5.88
CA ASN A 46 5.93 -4.54 -6.13
C ASN A 46 5.23 -3.71 -7.23
N ALA A 47 5.47 -2.40 -7.31
CA ALA A 47 4.95 -1.55 -8.39
C ALA A 47 5.43 -1.96 -9.79
N ALA A 48 6.67 -2.43 -9.92
CA ALA A 48 7.16 -2.98 -11.18
C ALA A 48 6.44 -4.28 -11.56
N ARG A 49 6.25 -5.20 -10.61
CA ARG A 49 5.52 -6.46 -10.85
C ARG A 49 4.05 -6.23 -11.18
N PHE A 50 3.41 -5.28 -10.50
CA PHE A 50 2.08 -4.78 -10.85
C PHE A 50 2.05 -4.25 -12.29
N SER A 51 3.04 -3.44 -12.68
CA SER A 51 3.14 -2.89 -14.04
C SER A 51 3.30 -3.97 -15.11
N GLU A 52 4.05 -5.03 -14.83
CA GLU A 52 4.13 -6.19 -15.72
C GLU A 52 2.78 -6.93 -15.88
N CYS A 53 1.99 -7.03 -14.81
CA CYS A 53 0.64 -7.61 -14.89
C CYS A 53 -0.28 -6.73 -15.75
N ILE A 54 -0.20 -5.41 -15.58
CA ILE A 54 -0.93 -4.45 -16.41
C ILE A 54 -0.52 -4.55 -17.89
N LEU A 55 0.77 -4.67 -18.19
CA LEU A 55 1.23 -4.83 -19.57
C LEU A 55 0.72 -6.14 -20.21
N ARG A 56 0.59 -7.23 -19.44
CA ARG A 56 -0.06 -8.46 -19.89
C ARG A 56 -1.55 -8.28 -20.16
N ILE A 57 -2.25 -7.54 -19.31
CA ILE A 57 -3.67 -7.18 -19.54
C ILE A 57 -3.80 -6.36 -20.82
N ILE A 58 -2.93 -5.36 -21.03
CA ILE A 58 -2.93 -4.54 -22.23
C ILE A 58 -2.65 -5.38 -23.48
N GLU A 59 -1.66 -6.27 -23.41
CA GLU A 59 -1.33 -7.18 -24.52
C GLU A 59 -2.50 -8.10 -24.87
N PHE A 60 -3.20 -8.61 -23.86
CA PHE A 60 -4.42 -9.42 -24.04
C PHE A 60 -5.55 -8.60 -24.69
N LEU A 61 -5.80 -7.39 -24.20
CA LEU A 61 -6.84 -6.52 -24.77
C LEU A 61 -6.55 -6.14 -26.23
N ASP A 62 -5.27 -6.02 -26.57
CA ASP A 62 -4.83 -5.61 -27.89
C ASP A 62 -4.77 -6.77 -28.91
N THR A 63 -4.45 -7.99 -28.45
CA THR A 63 -4.17 -9.13 -29.36
C THR A 63 -4.97 -10.40 -29.09
N GLY A 64 -5.75 -10.45 -28.02
CA GLY A 64 -6.42 -11.65 -27.52
C GLY A 64 -5.50 -12.67 -26.84
N ASN A 65 -4.19 -12.43 -26.79
CA ASN A 65 -3.20 -13.28 -26.13
C ASN A 65 -2.27 -12.43 -25.26
N TYR A 66 -1.54 -13.04 -24.31
CA TYR A 66 -0.53 -12.34 -23.52
C TYR A 66 0.70 -13.21 -23.28
N THR A 67 1.83 -12.55 -23.08
CA THR A 67 3.10 -13.18 -22.74
C THR A 67 2.99 -13.86 -21.37
N ALA A 68 3.19 -15.18 -21.35
CA ALA A 68 3.09 -15.99 -20.14
C ALA A 68 4.01 -15.50 -19.00
N PHE A 69 3.62 -15.79 -17.76
CA PHE A 69 4.48 -15.56 -16.60
C PHE A 69 5.82 -16.32 -16.74
N GLY A 70 6.89 -15.73 -16.23
CA GLY A 70 8.25 -16.26 -16.37
C GLY A 70 8.91 -16.01 -17.73
N LYS A 71 8.21 -15.41 -18.69
CA LYS A 71 8.78 -14.92 -19.95
C LYS A 71 8.99 -13.41 -19.90
N GLN A 72 10.06 -12.96 -20.55
CA GLN A 72 10.40 -11.53 -20.65
C GLN A 72 9.37 -10.80 -21.52
N LEU A 73 8.81 -9.70 -20.99
CA LEU A 73 7.92 -8.81 -21.72
C LEU A 73 8.70 -7.82 -22.57
N ASP A 74 8.32 -7.67 -23.84
CA ASP A 74 8.77 -6.55 -24.66
C ASP A 74 7.87 -5.32 -24.39
N THR A 75 8.16 -4.64 -23.29
CA THR A 75 7.39 -3.51 -22.79
C THR A 75 7.23 -2.41 -23.84
N GLN A 76 8.31 -2.06 -24.54
CA GLN A 76 8.28 -0.99 -25.53
C GLN A 76 7.39 -1.34 -26.73
N LYS A 77 7.46 -2.59 -27.19
CA LYS A 77 6.61 -3.08 -28.28
C LYS A 77 5.13 -3.08 -27.89
N ILE A 78 4.79 -3.52 -26.68
CA ILE A 78 3.41 -3.51 -26.17
C ILE A 78 2.87 -2.07 -26.13
N ILE A 79 3.62 -1.14 -25.52
CA ILE A 79 3.24 0.28 -25.40
C ILE A 79 3.06 0.92 -26.78
N ASN A 80 3.99 0.68 -27.71
CA ASN A 80 3.91 1.25 -29.06
C ASN A 80 2.70 0.72 -29.82
N ARG A 81 2.43 -0.59 -29.75
CA ARG A 81 1.33 -1.23 -30.48
C ARG A 81 -0.04 -0.76 -30.00
N VAL A 82 -0.28 -0.79 -28.68
CA VAL A 82 -1.59 -0.41 -28.11
C VAL A 82 -1.95 1.04 -28.42
N SER A 83 -0.95 1.92 -28.55
CA SER A 83 -1.18 3.34 -28.87
C SER A 83 -1.99 3.55 -30.15
N SER A 84 -1.90 2.63 -31.12
CA SER A 84 -2.58 2.71 -32.41
C SER A 84 -3.92 1.95 -32.46
N ASN A 85 -4.26 1.18 -31.43
CA ASN A 85 -5.49 0.40 -31.41
C ASN A 85 -6.70 1.27 -30.98
N THR A 86 -7.38 1.87 -31.95
CA THR A 86 -8.51 2.79 -31.72
C THR A 86 -9.77 2.14 -31.16
N THR A 87 -9.81 0.81 -31.04
CA THR A 87 -10.94 0.09 -30.42
C THR A 87 -10.88 0.13 -28.90
N LEU A 88 -9.70 0.39 -28.32
CA LEU A 88 -9.49 0.46 -26.89
C LEU A 88 -9.70 1.89 -26.36
N PRO A 89 -10.15 2.06 -25.09
CA PRO A 89 -10.28 3.37 -24.47
C PRO A 89 -8.95 4.11 -24.37
N GLU A 90 -8.97 5.44 -24.45
CA GLU A 90 -7.76 6.28 -24.35
C GLU A 90 -6.96 6.04 -23.08
N GLY A 91 -7.64 5.79 -21.95
CA GLY A 91 -7.02 5.39 -20.68
C GLY A 91 -6.07 4.21 -20.84
N ILE A 92 -6.48 3.20 -21.60
CA ILE A 92 -5.72 1.97 -21.85
C ILE A 92 -4.60 2.19 -22.86
N ARG A 93 -4.79 3.10 -23.83
CA ARG A 93 -3.84 3.34 -24.94
C ARG A 93 -2.73 4.31 -24.59
N PHE A 94 -3.01 5.31 -23.76
CA PHE A 94 -2.11 6.44 -23.57
C PHE A 94 -1.73 6.67 -22.11
N PHE A 95 -2.68 6.60 -21.19
CA PHE A 95 -2.40 6.94 -19.79
C PHE A 95 -1.74 5.79 -19.04
N ILE A 96 -2.39 4.61 -19.00
CA ILE A 96 -1.87 3.44 -18.29
C ILE A 96 -0.49 3.01 -18.82
N PRO A 97 -0.25 2.90 -20.15
CA PRO A 97 1.07 2.52 -20.68
C PRO A 97 2.20 3.46 -20.27
N GLN A 98 1.94 4.76 -20.17
CA GLN A 98 2.97 5.72 -19.76
C GLN A 98 3.21 5.67 -18.26
N LEU A 99 2.17 5.50 -17.45
CA LEU A 99 2.33 5.28 -16.01
C LEU A 99 3.12 4.01 -15.73
N THR A 100 2.81 2.88 -16.37
CA THR A 100 3.58 1.63 -16.17
C THR A 100 5.04 1.80 -16.56
N ARG A 101 5.34 2.57 -17.61
CA ARG A 101 6.73 2.92 -17.96
C ARG A 101 7.43 3.69 -16.83
N VAL A 102 6.78 4.69 -16.25
CA VAL A 102 7.34 5.46 -15.12
C VAL A 102 7.58 4.55 -13.91
N LEU A 103 6.62 3.67 -13.58
CA LEU A 103 6.76 2.72 -12.46
C LEU A 103 7.92 1.75 -12.66
N LEU A 104 8.11 1.23 -13.88
CA LEU A 104 9.25 0.38 -14.22
C LEU A 104 10.58 1.15 -14.16
N ASP A 105 10.58 2.41 -14.60
CA ASP A 105 11.77 3.27 -14.54
C ASP A 105 12.20 3.57 -13.10
N ILE A 106 11.27 3.76 -12.15
CA ILE A 106 11.59 3.87 -10.72
C ILE A 106 12.36 2.63 -10.26
N ARG A 107 11.84 1.43 -10.58
CA ARG A 107 12.48 0.16 -10.21
C ARG A 107 13.86 -0.02 -10.85
N ASN A 108 14.02 0.43 -12.09
CA ASN A 108 15.26 0.25 -12.86
C ASN A 108 16.34 1.30 -12.55
N LYS A 109 15.96 2.54 -12.20
CA LYS A 109 16.87 3.69 -12.14
C LYS A 109 17.14 4.21 -10.73
N ARG A 110 16.41 3.75 -9.69
CA ARG A 110 16.49 4.30 -8.32
C ARG A 110 16.88 3.27 -7.24
N ASN A 111 17.93 2.48 -7.49
CA ASN A 111 18.48 1.50 -6.52
C ASN A 111 17.48 0.47 -5.97
N VAL A 112 16.31 0.29 -6.61
CA VAL A 112 15.27 -0.62 -6.11
C VAL A 112 15.66 -2.09 -6.35
N ALA A 113 16.03 -2.41 -7.59
CA ALA A 113 16.38 -3.78 -8.00
C ALA A 113 17.87 -3.96 -8.32
N HIS A 114 18.57 -2.89 -8.71
CA HIS A 114 19.96 -2.93 -9.13
C HIS A 114 20.75 -1.83 -8.41
N VAL A 115 21.94 -2.18 -7.90
CA VAL A 115 22.86 -1.22 -7.28
C VAL A 115 23.44 -0.31 -8.37
N GLY A 116 23.43 1.00 -8.15
CA GLY A 116 24.00 2.01 -9.07
C GLY A 116 23.05 3.10 -9.55
N GLY A 117 21.81 3.14 -9.06
CA GLY A 117 20.92 4.29 -9.22
C GLY A 117 21.38 5.52 -8.46
N GLU A 118 20.96 6.70 -8.93
CA GLU A 118 21.31 7.99 -8.32
C GLU A 118 20.53 8.28 -7.03
N VAL A 119 19.38 7.62 -6.87
CA VAL A 119 18.43 7.85 -5.78
C VAL A 119 18.15 6.53 -5.09
N ASN A 120 18.06 6.53 -3.76
CA ASN A 120 17.65 5.36 -2.97
C ASN A 120 16.13 5.31 -2.82
N PRO A 121 15.55 4.11 -2.63
CA PRO A 121 14.12 3.95 -2.36
C PRO A 121 13.67 4.85 -1.21
N ASN A 122 12.56 5.57 -1.39
CA ASN A 122 12.18 6.65 -0.51
C ASN A 122 10.65 6.84 -0.46
N TYR A 123 10.21 7.63 0.53
CA TYR A 123 8.80 7.90 0.74
C TYR A 123 8.10 8.51 -0.47
N SER A 124 8.72 9.46 -1.17
CA SER A 124 8.10 10.19 -2.28
C SER A 124 7.83 9.28 -3.46
N ASP A 125 8.81 8.44 -3.83
CA ASP A 125 8.66 7.46 -4.89
C ASP A 125 7.63 6.40 -4.51
N SER A 126 7.71 5.88 -3.28
CA SER A 126 6.75 4.90 -2.78
C SER A 126 5.31 5.45 -2.69
N LEU A 127 5.14 6.73 -2.33
CA LEU A 127 3.85 7.43 -2.35
C LEU A 127 3.32 7.54 -3.78
N PHE A 128 4.19 7.95 -4.71
CA PHE A 128 3.85 8.07 -6.13
C PHE A 128 3.43 6.72 -6.74
N VAL A 129 4.19 5.65 -6.52
CA VAL A 129 3.85 4.33 -7.08
C VAL A 129 2.56 3.77 -6.46
N SER A 130 2.36 4.00 -5.15
CA SER A 130 1.16 3.60 -4.42
C SER A 130 -0.10 4.26 -4.98
N HIS A 131 -0.08 5.57 -5.21
CA HIS A 131 -1.22 6.28 -5.79
C HIS A 131 -1.39 6.05 -7.30
N SER A 132 -0.30 5.82 -8.03
CA SER A 132 -0.38 5.44 -9.45
C SER A 132 -1.06 4.09 -9.62
N ALA A 133 -0.79 3.13 -8.73
CA ALA A 133 -1.47 1.84 -8.71
C ALA A 133 -2.97 1.98 -8.42
N ASP A 134 -3.37 2.86 -7.47
CA ASP A 134 -4.79 3.18 -7.22
C ASP A 134 -5.47 3.67 -8.50
N TRP A 135 -4.86 4.66 -9.16
CA TRP A 135 -5.42 5.27 -10.37
C TRP A 135 -5.56 4.25 -11.51
N ILE A 136 -4.53 3.44 -11.76
CA ILE A 136 -4.56 2.41 -12.80
C ILE A 136 -5.68 1.40 -12.54
N LEU A 137 -5.81 0.93 -11.28
CA LEU A 137 -6.82 -0.07 -10.94
C LEU A 137 -8.25 0.50 -11.02
N ILE A 138 -8.43 1.77 -10.63
CA ILE A 138 -9.71 2.50 -10.82
C ILE A 138 -10.08 2.52 -12.30
N GLU A 139 -9.13 2.84 -13.19
CA GLU A 139 -9.41 2.88 -14.62
C GLU A 139 -9.73 1.50 -15.21
N ILE A 140 -9.04 0.44 -14.79
CA ILE A 140 -9.39 -0.92 -15.21
C ILE A 140 -10.81 -1.28 -14.76
N ILE A 141 -11.16 -1.05 -13.50
CA ILE A 141 -12.49 -1.37 -12.96
C ILE A 141 -13.57 -0.53 -13.64
N ARG A 142 -13.30 0.77 -13.88
CA ARG A 142 -14.22 1.66 -14.58
C ARG A 142 -14.50 1.16 -15.99
N ASN A 143 -13.49 0.81 -16.78
CA ASN A 143 -13.71 0.39 -18.18
C ASN A 143 -14.24 -1.04 -18.33
N TYR A 144 -13.94 -1.94 -17.39
CA TYR A 144 -14.23 -3.38 -17.57
C TYR A 144 -15.29 -3.95 -16.62
N HIS A 145 -15.67 -3.24 -15.55
CA HIS A 145 -16.68 -3.70 -14.61
C HIS A 145 -17.91 -2.79 -14.52
N ILE A 146 -17.78 -1.55 -14.03
CA ILE A 146 -18.94 -0.78 -13.54
C ILE A 146 -19.17 0.58 -14.22
N ASN A 147 -18.33 1.00 -15.16
CA ASN A 147 -18.45 2.25 -15.96
C ASN A 147 -18.60 3.57 -15.17
N SER A 148 -18.67 3.53 -13.84
CA SER A 148 -18.72 4.67 -12.92
C SER A 148 -17.38 4.86 -12.22
N ILE A 149 -16.81 6.06 -12.32
CA ILE A 149 -15.54 6.39 -11.67
C ILE A 149 -15.67 6.39 -10.14
N ASP A 150 -16.79 6.87 -9.61
CA ASP A 150 -17.02 6.94 -8.17
C ASP A 150 -17.18 5.57 -7.54
N GLU A 151 -17.88 4.66 -8.22
CA GLU A 151 -18.03 3.28 -7.75
C GLU A 151 -16.71 2.53 -7.88
N ALA A 152 -15.98 2.68 -8.99
CA ALA A 152 -14.65 2.09 -9.15
C ALA A 152 -13.69 2.56 -8.05
N ARG A 153 -13.71 3.85 -7.70
CA ARG A 153 -12.92 4.41 -6.60
C ARG A 153 -13.28 3.79 -5.25
N LYS A 154 -14.57 3.65 -4.93
CA LYS A 154 -15.03 3.00 -3.68
C LYS A 154 -14.59 1.54 -3.61
N ILE A 155 -14.67 0.83 -4.74
CA ILE A 155 -14.22 -0.55 -4.86
C ILE A 155 -12.71 -0.64 -4.59
N VAL A 156 -11.88 0.17 -5.24
CA VAL A 156 -10.43 0.19 -5.02
C VAL A 156 -10.06 0.55 -3.59
N ALA A 157 -10.75 1.52 -2.98
CA ALA A 157 -10.57 1.88 -1.58
C ALA A 157 -10.84 0.69 -0.65
N SER A 158 -11.84 -0.15 -0.95
CA SER A 158 -12.15 -1.35 -0.16
C SER A 158 -11.10 -2.48 -0.30
N ILE A 159 -10.37 -2.55 -1.42
CA ILE A 159 -9.23 -3.47 -1.60
C ILE A 159 -8.02 -2.97 -0.79
N ASN A 160 -7.87 -1.65 -0.74
CA ASN A 160 -6.81 -0.91 -0.05
C ASN A 160 -7.00 -0.82 1.48
N GLU A 161 -7.93 -1.57 2.07
CA GLU A 161 -7.92 -1.75 3.52
C GLU A 161 -6.65 -2.53 3.90
N THR A 162 -5.55 -1.79 3.98
CA THR A 162 -4.25 -2.26 4.44
C THR A 162 -4.40 -2.51 5.92
N LYS A 163 -4.77 -3.72 6.27
CA LYS A 163 -4.86 -4.14 7.66
C LYS A 163 -3.42 -4.25 8.15
N MET A 164 -3.03 -3.47 9.15
CA MET A 164 -2.08 -3.97 10.13
C MET A 164 -2.87 -5.01 10.91
N PRO A 165 -2.75 -6.33 10.68
CA PRO A 165 -3.65 -7.26 11.34
C PRO A 165 -3.49 -7.19 12.86
N VAL A 166 -2.35 -6.72 13.37
CA VAL A 166 -2.15 -6.44 14.79
C VAL A 166 -2.98 -5.25 15.34
N ILE A 167 -3.54 -4.36 14.51
CA ILE A 167 -4.41 -3.24 14.91
C ILE A 167 -5.78 -3.36 14.25
N VAL A 168 -6.84 -3.17 15.04
CA VAL A 168 -8.22 -3.10 14.54
C VAL A 168 -8.90 -1.87 15.10
N GLU A 169 -9.64 -1.16 14.25
CA GLU A 169 -10.57 -0.11 14.68
C GLU A 169 -11.96 -0.71 14.93
N VAL A 170 -12.51 -0.45 16.11
CA VAL A 170 -13.88 -0.81 16.50
C VAL A 170 -14.61 0.49 16.82
N GLY A 171 -15.29 1.06 15.82
CA GLY A 171 -15.79 2.43 15.90
C GLY A 171 -14.62 3.42 16.07
N SER A 172 -14.65 4.26 17.11
CA SER A 172 -13.54 5.16 17.45
C SER A 172 -12.46 4.54 18.33
N PHE A 173 -12.52 3.22 18.57
CA PHE A 173 -11.58 2.52 19.44
C PHE A 173 -10.49 1.84 18.62
N VAL A 174 -9.21 2.17 18.87
CA VAL A 174 -8.07 1.46 18.28
C VAL A 174 -7.64 0.32 19.20
N ARG A 175 -7.60 -0.91 18.70
CA ARG A 175 -7.26 -2.11 19.48
C ARG A 175 -5.99 -2.76 18.94
N VAL A 176 -4.96 -2.83 19.77
CA VAL A 176 -3.79 -3.69 19.51
C VAL A 176 -4.11 -5.13 19.92
N GLN A 177 -4.05 -6.05 18.97
CA GLN A 177 -4.42 -7.45 19.12
C GLN A 177 -3.29 -8.30 19.73
N ASN A 178 -2.03 -7.93 19.51
CA ASN A 178 -0.90 -8.64 20.11
C ASN A 178 -0.79 -8.29 21.61
N THR A 179 -1.29 -9.20 22.45
CA THR A 179 -1.35 -9.04 23.91
C THR A 179 0.03 -9.06 24.56
N LYS A 180 1.03 -9.68 23.91
CA LYS A 180 2.41 -9.83 24.41
C LYS A 180 3.22 -8.53 24.35
N LEU A 181 2.79 -7.54 23.55
CA LEU A 181 3.46 -6.24 23.48
C LEU A 181 3.34 -5.49 24.80
N LYS A 182 4.45 -4.89 25.23
CA LYS A 182 4.48 -4.00 26.39
C LYS A 182 3.73 -2.68 26.11
N THR A 183 3.43 -1.91 27.15
CA THR A 183 2.62 -0.69 27.06
C THR A 183 3.24 0.38 26.17
N ASP A 184 4.54 0.59 26.29
CA ASP A 184 5.37 1.45 25.42
C ASP A 184 5.29 1.00 23.95
N GLN A 185 5.47 -0.28 23.68
CA GLN A 185 5.38 -0.85 22.33
C GLN A 185 3.98 -0.70 21.73
N LYS A 186 2.92 -0.94 22.52
CA LYS A 186 1.53 -0.71 22.09
C LYS A 186 1.29 0.78 21.77
N THR A 187 1.85 1.67 22.58
CA THR A 187 1.77 3.13 22.37
C THR A 187 2.42 3.52 21.04
N LEU A 188 3.67 3.11 20.84
CA LEU A 188 4.41 3.38 19.60
C LEU A 188 3.71 2.80 18.37
N LEU A 189 3.16 1.60 18.47
CA LEU A 189 2.45 0.96 17.37
C LEU A 189 1.16 1.69 16.99
N ILE A 190 0.40 2.17 17.98
CA ILE A 190 -0.80 2.98 17.72
C ILE A 190 -0.41 4.32 17.07
N LEU A 191 0.61 5.00 17.59
CA LEU A 191 1.09 6.26 17.01
C LEU A 191 1.63 6.07 15.60
N TYR A 192 2.29 4.93 15.34
CA TYR A 192 2.72 4.53 14.02
C TYR A 192 1.54 4.37 13.06
N TYR A 193 0.51 3.65 13.49
CA TYR A 193 -0.71 3.44 12.72
C TYR A 193 -1.50 4.74 12.43
N LYS A 194 -1.46 5.70 13.35
CA LYS A 194 -2.20 6.98 13.24
C LYS A 194 -1.45 8.07 12.47
N GLN A 195 -0.27 7.82 11.92
CA GLN A 195 0.44 8.83 11.14
C GLN A 195 -0.37 9.33 9.94
N PRO A 196 -0.24 10.62 9.57
CA PRO A 196 0.59 11.66 10.19
C PRO A 196 -0.09 12.38 11.37
N ASP A 197 -1.25 11.91 11.81
CA ASP A 197 -2.05 12.60 12.82
C ASP A 197 -1.40 12.54 14.21
N LYS A 198 -1.58 13.62 14.96
CA LYS A 198 -1.30 13.64 16.40
C LYS A 198 -2.42 12.93 17.16
N VAL A 199 -2.07 12.18 18.20
CA VAL A 199 -3.03 11.43 19.01
C VAL A 199 -3.10 12.02 20.41
N ASN A 200 -4.31 12.19 20.95
CA ASN A 200 -4.48 12.67 22.32
C ASN A 200 -4.10 11.59 23.35
N ASP A 201 -3.45 11.97 24.45
CA ASP A 201 -3.02 11.03 25.48
C ASP A 201 -4.20 10.29 26.14
N ALA A 202 -5.39 10.90 26.23
CA ALA A 202 -6.58 10.28 26.79
C ALA A 202 -7.07 9.14 25.89
N ASP A 203 -6.99 9.31 24.57
CA ASP A 203 -7.31 8.26 23.61
C ASP A 203 -6.31 7.11 23.70
N LEU A 204 -5.00 7.40 23.81
CA LEU A 204 -3.98 6.38 24.01
C LEU A 204 -4.23 5.55 25.28
N ILE A 205 -4.47 6.21 26.42
CA ILE A 205 -4.78 5.57 27.70
C ILE A 205 -6.00 4.65 27.56
N LYS A 206 -7.06 5.14 26.91
CA LYS A 206 -8.29 4.40 26.65
C LYS A 206 -8.03 3.17 25.76
N TRP A 207 -7.31 3.34 24.65
CA TRP A 207 -7.07 2.31 23.64
C TRP A 207 -6.18 1.17 24.15
N ILE A 208 -5.12 1.50 24.91
CA ILE A 208 -4.25 0.50 25.54
C ILE A 208 -4.83 -0.08 26.84
N LYS A 209 -5.96 0.49 27.32
CA LYS A 209 -6.63 0.15 28.59
C LYS A 209 -5.70 0.27 29.81
N TYR A 210 -4.90 1.34 29.88
CA TYR A 210 -4.03 1.58 31.04
C TYR A 210 -4.85 2.17 32.20
N THR A 211 -4.71 1.62 33.40
CA THR A 211 -5.56 1.97 34.54
C THR A 211 -5.18 3.30 35.20
N ASN A 212 -3.90 3.65 35.24
CA ASN A 212 -3.42 4.86 35.91
C ASN A 212 -2.93 5.91 34.90
N ALA A 213 -3.79 6.88 34.58
CA ALA A 213 -3.50 7.92 33.61
C ALA A 213 -2.25 8.77 33.95
N SER A 214 -2.09 9.15 35.22
CA SER A 214 -0.94 9.96 35.66
C SER A 214 0.37 9.21 35.49
N ARG A 215 0.38 7.93 35.87
CA ARG A 215 1.55 7.05 35.70
C ARG A 215 1.89 6.82 34.23
N TYR A 216 0.89 6.62 33.37
CA TYR A 216 1.11 6.47 31.94
C TYR A 216 1.81 7.70 31.33
N ARG A 217 1.33 8.90 31.67
CA ARG A 217 1.96 10.15 31.21
C ARG A 217 3.39 10.30 31.73
N ALA A 218 3.61 10.05 33.02
CA ALA A 218 4.89 10.29 33.67
C ALA A 218 5.97 9.24 33.37
N GLU A 219 5.60 7.95 33.24
CA GLU A 219 6.57 6.86 33.09
C GLU A 219 6.65 6.28 31.68
N ILE A 220 5.59 6.40 30.87
CA ILE A 220 5.58 5.86 29.51
C ILE A 220 5.78 6.98 28.50
N LEU A 221 4.87 7.96 28.47
CA LEU A 221 4.94 9.02 27.45
C LEU A 221 6.19 9.88 27.62
N ARG A 222 6.50 10.31 28.84
CA ARG A 222 7.72 11.09 29.10
C ARG A 222 9.00 10.31 28.78
N THR A 223 9.09 9.03 29.14
CA THR A 223 10.25 8.22 28.78
C THR A 223 10.42 8.08 27.27
N LEU A 224 9.32 7.84 26.53
CA LEU A 224 9.37 7.76 25.06
C LEU A 224 9.76 9.11 24.41
N ASP A 225 9.34 10.22 25.03
CA ASP A 225 9.67 11.60 24.62
C ASP A 225 11.15 11.92 24.89
N ASP A 226 11.65 11.61 26.10
CA ASP A 226 13.05 11.75 26.51
C ASP A 226 13.99 10.91 25.62
N GLU A 227 13.54 9.73 25.18
CA GLU A 227 14.26 8.88 24.23
C GLU A 227 14.14 9.37 22.77
N ALA A 228 13.41 10.45 22.50
CA ALA A 228 13.12 10.99 21.17
C ALA A 228 12.45 9.96 20.22
N LEU A 229 11.68 9.03 20.77
CA LEU A 229 10.84 8.11 19.99
C LEU A 229 9.51 8.77 19.62
N ILE A 230 9.02 9.68 20.46
CA ILE A 230 7.82 10.50 20.22
C ILE A 230 8.11 11.96 20.58
N HIS A 231 7.22 12.87 20.17
CA HIS A 231 7.10 14.23 20.72
C HIS A 231 5.80 14.28 21.53
N TYR A 232 5.88 14.57 22.83
CA TYR A 232 4.74 14.66 23.74
C TYR A 232 4.57 16.06 24.34
N GLU A 233 3.56 16.77 23.84
CA GLU A 233 3.29 18.16 24.21
C GLU A 233 1.79 18.47 24.19
N ASN A 234 1.31 19.27 25.15
CA ASN A 234 -0.09 19.72 25.23
C ASN A 234 -1.09 18.56 25.16
N SER A 235 -0.78 17.44 25.81
CA SER A 235 -1.56 16.20 25.78
C SER A 235 -1.68 15.51 24.42
N PHE A 236 -0.83 15.86 23.45
CA PHE A 236 -0.74 15.20 22.16
C PHE A 236 0.60 14.51 21.96
N CYS A 237 0.55 13.34 21.34
CA CYS A 237 1.71 12.54 20.97
C CYS A 237 1.82 12.47 19.45
N VAL A 238 3.03 12.65 18.93
CA VAL A 238 3.39 12.37 17.53
C VAL A 238 4.60 11.44 17.54
N ILE A 239 4.59 10.38 16.74
CA ILE A 239 5.76 9.52 16.61
C ILE A 239 6.86 10.20 15.78
N LEU A 240 8.09 10.14 16.27
CA LEU A 240 9.25 10.70 15.59
C LEU A 240 9.92 9.65 14.68
N PRO A 241 10.77 10.03 13.72
CA PRO A 241 11.47 9.10 12.83
C PRO A 241 12.23 7.98 13.55
N LYS A 242 12.80 8.26 14.73
CA LYS A 242 13.46 7.23 15.56
C LYS A 242 12.45 6.21 16.10
N GLY A 243 11.27 6.66 16.54
CA GLY A 243 10.17 5.79 16.96
C GLY A 243 9.63 4.94 15.82
N ILE A 244 9.51 5.53 14.62
CA ILE A 244 9.14 4.82 13.39
C ILE A 244 10.08 3.64 13.13
N ALA A 245 11.39 3.93 13.07
CA ALA A 245 12.40 2.91 12.84
C ALA A 245 12.41 1.84 13.96
N TYR A 246 12.13 2.25 15.21
CA TYR A 246 11.98 1.30 16.31
C TYR A 246 10.81 0.33 16.09
N VAL A 247 9.62 0.85 15.72
CA VAL A 247 8.43 0.01 15.46
C VAL A 247 8.71 -0.97 14.33
N GLU A 248 9.21 -0.48 13.20
CA GLU A 248 9.48 -1.28 12.00
C GLU A 248 10.51 -2.39 12.23
N LYS A 249 11.49 -2.15 13.11
CA LYS A 249 12.55 -3.11 13.43
C LYS A 249 12.14 -4.11 14.51
N ASN A 250 11.36 -3.69 15.50
CA ASN A 250 11.17 -4.45 16.75
C ASN A 250 9.74 -4.96 16.97
N ILE A 251 8.75 -4.49 16.20
CA ILE A 251 7.34 -4.83 16.38
C ILE A 251 6.80 -5.45 15.10
N SER A 252 6.39 -6.73 15.16
CA SER A 252 5.75 -7.37 14.02
C SER A 252 4.34 -6.78 13.80
N PRO A 253 4.02 -6.33 12.58
CA PRO A 253 2.67 -5.87 12.22
C PRO A 253 1.69 -7.04 12.03
N GLU A 254 2.18 -8.28 11.98
CA GLU A 254 1.37 -9.48 11.75
C GLU A 254 0.66 -9.96 13.01
N LEU A 255 -0.44 -10.70 12.83
CA LEU A 255 -1.07 -11.42 13.92
C LEU A 255 -0.18 -12.59 14.34
N ILE A 256 0.28 -12.56 15.59
CA ILE A 256 0.87 -13.74 16.22
C ILE A 256 -0.30 -14.57 16.77
N VAL A 257 -0.73 -15.57 16.00
CA VAL A 257 -1.74 -16.56 16.41
C VAL A 257 -1.08 -17.64 17.27
#